data_AF-A0A101MYN1-F1
#
_entry.id   AF-A0A101MYN1-F1
#
_cell.length_a   1.000
_cell.length_b   1.000
_cell.length_c   1.000
_cell.angle_alpha   90.00
_cell.angle_beta   90.00
_cell.angle_gamma   90.00
#
_symmetry.space_group_name_H-M   'P 1'
#
loop_
_entity.id
_entity.type
_entity.pdbx_description
1 polymer ?
#
loop_
_entity_poly.entity_id
_entity_poly.type
_entity_poly.pdbx_seq_one_letter_code
_entity_poly.pdbx_strand_id
1 'polypeptide(L)'
;MAQLEPLQPQLIGAVFRVPRPVGIRPVMRLLRRVPLPLRGAARLLVRLWYSPLTAKTRFLLVSLFASMTLLAMAEAGGVLVGPMDGQTRPALGYLFSDHARPSAVSLALLQDPAGLIVLAVVFVTPIFYCQQVRAIADFVPMNERNGGAVRLSGQRIAQHNRLVARTNRSFTTLGRRGVSVAIMTVVAVGTVLLFAFVNEYGLMETWNSTLLPDRVWRSEVYAGWWANLHTHPELALALCASGTYAFYFLTKQLAMGVIFTVYLKRSAALGFGVTPNMTFDSDGFRGLRTLRQFMLWTYGSALAHMVGLLSLSLVWLPASPWMLFVVVGVMVVDTVVIIYPSSIGYHSALAVKKSYVRSLQPTALSSADRDAATAQVWSVPVLPVATRKAITGLTLYLLVPAVVALVPEVIQRL
;
A
#
# COMPACT_ATOMS: atom_id res chain seq x y z
N MET A 1 1.20 -37.38 -6.14
CA MET A 1 2.21 -36.42 -5.64
C MET A 1 1.63 -35.65 -4.47
N ALA A 2 2.37 -35.50 -3.37
CA ALA A 2 1.92 -34.69 -2.22
C ALA A 2 1.94 -33.20 -2.59
N GLN A 3 0.81 -32.51 -2.41
CA GLN A 3 0.69 -31.06 -2.63
C GLN A 3 1.12 -30.30 -1.37
N LEU A 4 1.80 -29.16 -1.55
CA LEU A 4 2.12 -28.26 -0.45
C LEU A 4 0.86 -27.52 0.00
N GLU A 5 0.75 -27.27 1.30
CA GLU A 5 -0.33 -26.44 1.81
C GLU A 5 -0.12 -24.97 1.41
N PRO A 6 -1.18 -24.24 1.02
CA PRO A 6 -1.07 -22.83 0.67
C PRO A 6 -0.99 -21.93 1.91
N LEU A 7 -0.33 -20.78 1.75
CA LEU A 7 -0.42 -19.68 2.71
C LEU A 7 -1.82 -19.06 2.67
N GLN A 8 -2.31 -18.64 3.83
CA GLN A 8 -3.64 -18.07 4.00
C GLN A 8 -3.60 -16.65 4.62
N PRO A 9 -2.90 -15.67 4.02
CA PRO A 9 -2.85 -14.30 4.53
C PRO A 9 -4.22 -13.60 4.56
N GLN A 10 -5.21 -14.10 3.83
CA GLN A 10 -6.61 -13.67 3.92
C GLN A 10 -7.19 -13.84 5.34
N LEU A 11 -6.57 -14.66 6.21
CA LEU A 11 -6.96 -14.81 7.60
C LEU A 11 -6.69 -13.55 8.45
N ILE A 12 -5.88 -12.61 7.96
CA ILE A 12 -5.51 -11.35 8.65
C ILE A 12 -6.69 -10.35 8.71
N GLY A 13 -7.77 -10.57 7.93
CA GLY A 13 -8.91 -9.65 7.95
C GLY A 13 -10.23 -10.25 7.48
N ALA A 14 -11.33 -9.76 8.07
CA ALA A 14 -12.69 -10.08 7.65
C ALA A 14 -13.01 -9.63 6.21
N VAL A 15 -12.25 -8.67 5.65
CA VAL A 15 -12.53 -8.04 4.35
C VAL A 15 -12.34 -9.01 3.16
N PHE A 16 -11.43 -9.99 3.29
CA PHE A 16 -11.26 -11.07 2.29
C PHE A 16 -12.21 -12.24 2.52
N ARG A 17 -12.90 -12.29 3.67
CA ARG A 17 -13.99 -13.25 3.84
C ARG A 17 -15.10 -12.77 2.91
N VAL A 18 -15.43 -13.59 1.92
CA VAL A 18 -16.66 -13.39 1.17
C VAL A 18 -17.78 -13.44 2.22
N PRO A 19 -18.54 -12.35 2.45
CA PRO A 19 -19.70 -12.44 3.30
C PRO A 19 -20.55 -13.56 2.73
N ARG A 20 -20.95 -14.53 3.57
CA ARG A 20 -21.92 -15.53 3.15
C ARG A 20 -23.09 -14.74 2.53
N PRO A 21 -23.62 -15.13 1.36
CA PRO A 21 -24.71 -14.40 0.73
C PRO A 21 -25.96 -14.51 1.62
N VAL A 22 -26.08 -13.63 2.60
CA VAL A 22 -27.26 -13.46 3.42
C VAL A 22 -28.16 -12.51 2.61
N GLY A 23 -29.32 -12.99 2.16
CA GLY A 23 -30.36 -12.11 1.60
C GLY A 23 -30.65 -12.22 0.10
N ILE A 24 -29.93 -13.02 -0.71
CA ILE A 24 -30.26 -13.16 -2.15
C ILE A 24 -31.65 -13.81 -2.34
N ARG A 25 -32.01 -14.80 -1.50
CA ARG A 25 -33.28 -15.53 -1.59
C ARG A 25 -34.53 -14.65 -1.39
N PRO A 26 -34.64 -13.79 -0.37
CA PRO A 26 -35.81 -12.91 -0.21
C PRO A 26 -35.92 -11.85 -1.31
N VAL A 27 -34.80 -11.25 -1.76
CA VAL A 27 -34.81 -10.24 -2.84
C VAL A 27 -35.19 -10.85 -4.20
N MET A 28 -34.72 -12.07 -4.50
CA MET A 28 -35.16 -12.81 -5.70
C MET A 28 -36.64 -13.21 -5.64
N ARG A 29 -37.23 -13.41 -4.45
CA ARG A 29 -38.68 -13.65 -4.29
C ARG A 29 -39.50 -12.37 -4.54
N LEU A 30 -39.03 -11.22 -4.08
CA LEU A 30 -39.65 -9.92 -4.35
C LEU A 30 -39.59 -9.54 -5.84
N LEU A 31 -38.49 -9.86 -6.54
CA LEU A 31 -38.32 -9.63 -7.99
C LEU A 31 -39.33 -10.41 -8.86
N ARG A 32 -39.97 -11.47 -8.34
CA ARG A 32 -41.05 -12.17 -9.07
C ARG A 32 -42.32 -11.32 -9.20
N ARG A 33 -42.50 -10.30 -8.35
CA ARG A 33 -43.68 -9.42 -8.37
C ARG A 33 -43.51 -8.18 -9.28
N VAL A 34 -42.32 -7.97 -9.85
CA VAL A 34 -42.03 -6.82 -10.74
C VAL A 34 -42.48 -7.14 -12.17
N PRO A 35 -43.07 -6.18 -12.92
CA PRO A 35 -43.46 -6.35 -14.32
C PRO A 35 -42.27 -6.76 -15.22
N LEU A 36 -42.54 -7.59 -16.23
CA LEU A 36 -41.55 -8.12 -17.18
C LEU A 36 -40.55 -7.11 -17.79
N PRO A 37 -40.94 -5.88 -18.19
CA PRO A 37 -39.99 -4.93 -18.80
C PRO A 37 -38.94 -4.39 -17.81
N LEU A 38 -39.25 -4.36 -16.50
CA LEU A 38 -38.34 -3.84 -15.45
C LEU A 38 -37.50 -4.95 -14.79
N ARG A 39 -37.83 -6.22 -15.02
CA ARG A 39 -37.09 -7.36 -14.45
C ARG A 39 -35.65 -7.46 -14.95
N GLY A 40 -35.35 -7.00 -16.16
CA GLY A 40 -33.99 -7.02 -16.71
C GLY A 40 -33.05 -6.06 -15.96
N ALA A 41 -33.45 -4.79 -15.84
CA ALA A 41 -32.71 -3.76 -15.11
C ALA A 41 -32.63 -4.06 -13.61
N ALA A 42 -33.72 -4.53 -13.00
CA ALA A 42 -33.75 -4.89 -11.58
C ALA A 42 -32.87 -6.13 -11.30
N ARG A 43 -32.83 -7.13 -12.19
CA ARG A 43 -31.86 -8.24 -12.09
C ARG A 43 -30.43 -7.76 -12.26
N LEU A 44 -30.15 -6.81 -13.16
CA LEU A 44 -28.81 -6.27 -13.35
C LEU A 44 -28.34 -5.50 -12.11
N LEU A 45 -29.20 -4.64 -11.54
CA LEU A 45 -28.94 -3.89 -10.30
C LEU A 45 -28.75 -4.82 -9.11
N VAL A 46 -29.59 -5.84 -8.95
CA VAL A 46 -29.41 -6.86 -7.92
C VAL A 46 -28.14 -7.67 -8.18
N ARG A 47 -27.80 -8.01 -9.43
CA ARG A 47 -26.56 -8.71 -9.74
C ARG A 47 -25.32 -7.83 -9.52
N LEU A 48 -25.42 -6.51 -9.69
CA LEU A 48 -24.38 -5.54 -9.37
C LEU A 48 -24.21 -5.36 -7.85
N TRP A 49 -25.31 -5.26 -7.10
CA TRP A 49 -25.31 -5.17 -5.63
C TRP A 49 -24.88 -6.46 -4.93
N TYR A 50 -25.20 -7.62 -5.51
CA TYR A 50 -24.90 -8.94 -4.95
C TYR A 50 -23.76 -9.67 -5.66
N SER A 51 -23.12 -9.06 -6.66
CA SER A 51 -21.87 -9.59 -7.20
C SER A 51 -20.86 -9.59 -6.05
N PRO A 52 -20.16 -10.70 -5.80
CA PRO A 52 -19.13 -10.74 -4.78
C PRO A 52 -18.01 -9.78 -5.18
N LEU A 53 -18.11 -8.52 -4.75
CA LEU A 53 -17.10 -7.50 -4.98
C LEU A 53 -15.77 -8.04 -4.47
N THR A 54 -14.76 -8.03 -5.34
CA THR A 54 -13.42 -8.42 -4.91
C THR A 54 -12.96 -7.49 -3.80
N ALA A 55 -12.12 -7.95 -2.87
CA ALA A 55 -11.62 -7.10 -1.78
C ALA A 55 -11.00 -5.78 -2.29
N LYS A 56 -10.29 -5.81 -3.43
CA LYS A 56 -9.77 -4.62 -4.12
C LYS A 56 -10.88 -3.63 -4.47
N THR A 57 -11.97 -4.12 -5.06
CA THR A 57 -13.12 -3.29 -5.46
C THR A 57 -13.82 -2.69 -4.24
N ARG A 58 -13.93 -3.44 -3.12
CA ARG A 58 -14.48 -2.91 -1.87
C ARG A 58 -13.63 -1.77 -1.32
N PHE A 59 -12.31 -1.96 -1.27
CA PHE A 59 -11.40 -0.89 -0.82
C PHE A 59 -11.47 0.33 -1.73
N LEU A 60 -11.48 0.14 -3.05
CA LEU A 60 -11.65 1.24 -4.00
C LEU A 60 -12.95 2.00 -3.78
N LEU A 61 -14.07 1.31 -3.55
CA LEU A 61 -15.36 1.95 -3.28
C LEU A 61 -15.37 2.69 -1.94
N VAL A 62 -14.77 2.13 -0.88
CA VAL A 62 -14.64 2.81 0.41
C VAL A 62 -13.76 4.05 0.27
N SER A 63 -12.62 3.95 -0.41
CA SER A 63 -11.74 5.10 -0.68
C SER A 63 -12.45 6.17 -1.52
N LEU A 64 -13.14 5.78 -2.59
CA LEU A 64 -13.89 6.70 -3.44
C LEU A 64 -15.01 7.40 -2.66
N PHE A 65 -15.78 6.64 -1.88
CA PHE A 65 -16.84 7.21 -1.04
C PHE A 65 -16.26 8.18 -0.01
N ALA A 66 -15.18 7.80 0.67
CA ALA A 66 -14.51 8.67 1.64
C ALA A 66 -13.95 9.95 0.99
N SER A 67 -13.37 9.86 -0.21
CA SER A 67 -12.93 11.05 -0.96
C SER A 67 -14.10 11.96 -1.34
N MET A 68 -15.22 11.39 -1.81
CA MET A 68 -16.43 12.17 -2.13
C MET A 68 -17.05 12.81 -0.88
N THR A 69 -17.09 12.09 0.24
CA THR A 69 -17.56 12.63 1.52
C THR A 69 -16.66 13.76 2.00
N LEU A 70 -15.33 13.61 1.91
CA LEU A 70 -14.39 14.66 2.29
C LEU A 70 -14.55 15.92 1.42
N LEU A 71 -14.76 15.74 0.11
CA LEU A 71 -15.08 16.86 -0.80
C LEU A 71 -16.41 17.54 -0.45
N ALA A 72 -17.46 16.78 -0.17
CA ALA A 72 -18.75 17.33 0.24
C ALA A 72 -18.67 18.06 1.59
N MET A 73 -17.90 17.54 2.54
CA MET A 73 -17.63 18.21 3.82
C MET A 73 -16.80 19.47 3.62
N ALA A 74 -15.83 19.48 2.70
CA ALA A 74 -15.04 20.66 2.39
C ALA A 74 -15.89 21.77 1.75
N GLU A 75 -16.87 21.40 0.92
CA GLU A 75 -17.84 22.36 0.38
C GLU A 75 -18.77 22.91 1.47
N ALA A 76 -19.32 22.03 2.30
CA ALA A 76 -20.22 22.42 3.39
C ALA A 76 -19.51 23.28 4.46
N GLY A 77 -18.24 23.00 4.75
CA GLY A 77 -17.40 23.73 5.70
C GLY A 77 -16.89 25.07 5.18
N GLY A 78 -17.25 25.48 3.96
CA GLY A 78 -16.84 26.77 3.40
C GLY A 78 -15.37 26.84 2.97
N VAL A 79 -14.70 25.70 2.88
CA VAL A 79 -13.29 25.57 2.45
C VAL A 79 -13.16 25.56 0.92
N LEU A 80 -14.28 25.33 0.22
CA LEU A 80 -14.43 25.44 -1.23
C LEU A 80 -15.41 26.59 -1.55
N VAL A 81 -15.00 27.84 -1.36
CA VAL A 81 -15.85 29.03 -1.59
C VAL A 81 -15.21 29.92 -2.65
N GLY A 82 -16.00 30.32 -3.64
CA GLY A 82 -15.59 31.34 -4.60
C GLY A 82 -15.88 32.75 -4.11
N PRO A 83 -14.88 33.65 -3.99
CA PRO A 83 -15.15 35.04 -3.74
C PRO A 83 -15.58 35.71 -5.05
N MET A 84 -16.87 36.04 -5.17
CA MET A 84 -17.36 37.04 -6.12
C MET A 84 -18.58 37.75 -5.50
N ASP A 85 -18.44 39.07 -5.36
CA ASP A 85 -19.48 40.08 -5.13
C ASP A 85 -20.79 39.61 -4.48
N GLY A 86 -20.79 39.56 -3.15
CA GLY A 86 -22.02 39.61 -2.34
C GLY A 86 -22.87 38.35 -2.27
N GLN A 87 -22.50 37.24 -2.94
CA GLN A 87 -23.20 35.95 -2.78
C GLN A 87 -22.22 34.77 -2.72
N THR A 88 -22.10 34.16 -1.54
CA THR A 88 -21.41 32.88 -1.33
C THR A 88 -22.12 31.76 -2.11
N ARG A 89 -21.49 31.25 -3.18
CA ARG A 89 -21.97 30.07 -3.91
C ARG A 89 -21.09 28.85 -3.63
N PRO A 90 -21.67 27.62 -3.63
CA PRO A 90 -20.92 26.38 -3.52
C PRO A 90 -19.97 26.19 -4.72
N ALA A 91 -18.70 25.87 -4.48
CA ALA A 91 -17.70 25.72 -5.55
C ALA A 91 -17.96 24.54 -6.50
N LEU A 92 -18.63 23.45 -6.08
CA LEU A 92 -19.03 22.40 -7.03
C LEU A 92 -20.09 22.92 -8.01
N GLY A 93 -20.96 23.83 -7.56
CA GLY A 93 -21.92 24.53 -8.43
C GLY A 93 -21.23 25.42 -9.47
N TYR A 94 -20.00 25.87 -9.20
CA TYR A 94 -19.20 26.69 -10.12
C TYR A 94 -18.59 25.88 -11.26
N LEU A 95 -18.16 24.63 -11.00
CA LEU A 95 -17.62 23.69 -11.99
C LEU A 95 -18.62 23.33 -13.11
N PHE A 96 -19.91 23.49 -12.85
CA PHE A 96 -20.98 23.26 -13.81
C PHE A 96 -21.62 24.57 -14.33
N SER A 97 -20.99 25.73 -14.10
CA SER A 97 -21.47 27.01 -14.60
C SER A 97 -20.72 27.47 -15.85
N ASP A 98 -21.44 28.03 -16.81
CA ASP A 98 -20.87 28.51 -18.08
C ASP A 98 -19.95 29.74 -17.93
N HIS A 99 -19.86 30.33 -16.72
CA HIS A 99 -19.11 31.57 -16.44
C HIS A 99 -17.96 31.34 -15.45
N ALA A 100 -17.46 30.11 -15.36
CA ALA A 100 -16.41 29.73 -14.42
C ALA A 100 -15.06 30.39 -14.80
N ARG A 101 -14.62 31.38 -14.01
CA ARG A 101 -13.26 31.91 -14.03
C ARG A 101 -12.42 31.18 -12.96
N PRO A 102 -11.35 30.45 -13.32
CA PRO A 102 -10.55 29.66 -12.38
C PRO A 102 -9.96 30.46 -11.21
N SER A 103 -9.73 31.76 -11.39
CA SER A 103 -9.19 32.67 -10.36
C SER A 103 -10.20 33.06 -9.27
N ALA A 104 -11.49 32.74 -9.43
CA ALA A 104 -12.56 33.15 -8.53
C ALA A 104 -13.00 32.05 -7.56
N VAL A 105 -12.21 30.98 -7.37
CA VAL A 105 -12.48 29.91 -6.40
C VAL A 105 -11.30 29.80 -5.43
N SER A 106 -11.53 30.13 -4.15
CA SER A 106 -10.56 29.85 -3.10
C SER A 106 -10.78 28.42 -2.62
N LEU A 107 -9.77 27.59 -2.82
CA LEU A 107 -9.79 26.17 -2.53
C LEU A 107 -8.67 25.91 -1.53
N ALA A 108 -8.90 26.19 -0.25
CA ALA A 108 -7.86 26.06 0.78
C ALA A 108 -7.26 24.62 0.82
N LEU A 109 -8.03 23.61 0.43
CA LEU A 109 -7.54 22.24 0.21
C LEU A 109 -6.61 22.10 -1.01
N LEU A 110 -6.85 22.81 -2.12
CA LEU A 110 -5.98 22.79 -3.31
C LEU A 110 -4.78 23.72 -3.18
N GLN A 111 -4.83 24.67 -2.25
CA GLN A 111 -3.69 25.48 -1.81
C GLN A 111 -2.73 24.69 -0.90
N ASP A 112 -3.14 23.51 -0.42
CA ASP A 112 -2.32 22.58 0.36
C ASP A 112 -2.02 21.28 -0.43
N PRO A 113 -1.08 21.33 -1.40
CA PRO A 113 -0.71 20.17 -2.21
C PRO A 113 -0.13 19.02 -1.36
N ALA A 114 0.47 19.31 -0.21
CA ALA A 114 0.96 18.28 0.71
C ALA A 114 -0.19 17.51 1.35
N GLY A 115 -1.25 18.20 1.80
CA GLY A 115 -2.47 17.57 2.27
C GLY A 115 -3.12 16.65 1.24
N LEU A 116 -3.17 17.07 -0.03
CA LEU A 116 -3.69 16.25 -1.12
C LEU A 116 -2.86 14.98 -1.36
N ILE A 117 -1.52 15.10 -1.34
CA ILE A 117 -0.62 13.94 -1.45
C ILE A 117 -0.86 12.98 -0.29
N VAL A 118 -0.93 13.48 0.95
CA VAL A 118 -1.17 12.66 2.15
C VAL A 118 -2.51 11.94 2.06
N LEU A 119 -3.57 12.64 1.66
CA LEU A 119 -4.89 12.02 1.44
C LEU A 119 -4.86 10.95 0.35
N ALA A 120 -4.16 11.20 -0.76
CA ALA A 120 -4.00 10.21 -1.83
C ALA A 120 -3.29 8.95 -1.33
N VAL A 121 -2.21 9.11 -0.55
CA VAL A 121 -1.47 8.00 0.08
C VAL A 121 -2.36 7.23 1.06
N VAL A 122 -3.13 7.93 1.89
CA VAL A 122 -4.10 7.35 2.82
C VAL A 122 -5.13 6.48 2.08
N PHE A 123 -5.70 6.98 0.99
CA PHE A 123 -6.74 6.27 0.24
C PHE A 123 -6.23 5.11 -0.61
N VAL A 124 -4.98 5.13 -1.07
CA VAL A 124 -4.39 4.01 -1.83
C VAL A 124 -3.81 2.91 -0.93
N THR A 125 -3.47 3.20 0.32
CA THR A 125 -2.85 2.25 1.27
C THR A 125 -3.60 0.89 1.38
N PRO A 126 -4.93 0.86 1.53
CA PRO A 126 -5.67 -0.41 1.60
C PRO A 126 -5.56 -1.25 0.32
N ILE A 127 -5.35 -0.60 -0.83
CA ILE A 127 -5.17 -1.28 -2.12
C ILE A 127 -3.81 -1.98 -2.14
N PHE A 128 -2.74 -1.34 -1.67
CA PHE A 128 -1.42 -1.96 -1.54
C PHE A 128 -1.47 -3.20 -0.64
N TYR A 129 -2.08 -3.06 0.53
CA TYR A 129 -2.32 -4.17 1.44
C TYR A 129 -3.07 -5.32 0.75
N CYS A 130 -4.12 -5.02 -0.02
CA CYS A 130 -4.87 -6.03 -0.76
C CYS A 130 -4.05 -6.80 -1.78
N GLN A 131 -3.15 -6.13 -2.50
CA GLN A 131 -2.32 -6.76 -3.52
C GLN A 131 -1.25 -7.64 -2.89
N GLN A 132 -0.65 -7.20 -1.79
CA GLN A 132 0.34 -7.99 -1.06
C GLN A 132 -0.25 -9.25 -0.44
N VAL A 133 -1.46 -9.17 0.15
CA VAL A 133 -2.17 -10.36 0.66
C VAL A 133 -2.36 -11.40 -0.44
N ARG A 134 -2.85 -10.99 -1.62
CA ARG A 134 -3.05 -11.91 -2.75
C ARG A 134 -1.74 -12.54 -3.18
N ALA A 135 -0.69 -11.74 -3.34
CA ALA A 135 0.57 -12.24 -3.85
C ALA A 135 1.29 -13.17 -2.86
N ILE A 136 1.15 -12.95 -1.55
CA ILE A 136 1.62 -13.89 -0.52
C ILE A 136 0.87 -15.23 -0.60
N ALA A 137 -0.46 -15.20 -0.80
CA ALA A 137 -1.25 -16.41 -0.95
C ALA A 137 -0.81 -17.22 -2.19
N ASP A 138 -0.46 -16.53 -3.27
CA ASP A 138 -0.04 -17.14 -4.53
C ASP A 138 1.42 -17.63 -4.52
N PHE A 139 2.21 -17.33 -3.48
CA PHE A 139 3.64 -17.68 -3.44
C PHE A 139 3.90 -19.19 -3.53
N VAL A 140 3.20 -20.00 -2.72
CA VAL A 140 3.37 -21.47 -2.74
C VAL A 140 2.91 -22.05 -4.09
N PRO A 141 1.66 -21.77 -4.56
CA PRO A 141 1.20 -22.28 -5.86
C PRO A 141 2.05 -21.84 -7.06
N MET A 142 2.61 -20.63 -7.03
CA MET A 142 3.54 -20.16 -8.08
C MET A 142 4.80 -21.04 -8.11
N ASN A 143 5.45 -21.25 -6.96
CA ASN A 143 6.68 -22.04 -6.90
C ASN A 143 6.43 -23.53 -7.17
N GLU A 144 5.29 -24.09 -6.76
CA GLU A 144 4.92 -25.46 -7.11
C GLU A 144 4.76 -25.66 -8.62
N ARG A 145 4.05 -24.75 -9.29
CA ARG A 145 3.89 -24.76 -10.76
C ARG A 145 5.21 -24.66 -11.51
N ASN A 146 6.21 -23.99 -10.91
CA ASN A 146 7.55 -23.87 -11.47
C ASN A 146 8.47 -25.06 -11.11
N GLY A 147 7.93 -26.13 -10.51
CA GLY A 147 8.68 -27.33 -10.16
C GLY A 147 9.43 -27.27 -8.83
N GLY A 148 9.13 -26.30 -7.97
CA GLY A 148 9.77 -26.13 -6.65
C GLY A 148 9.53 -27.32 -5.70
N ALA A 149 8.34 -27.93 -5.75
CA ALA A 149 8.00 -29.08 -4.90
C ALA A 149 8.66 -30.39 -5.36
N VAL A 150 8.97 -30.53 -6.65
CA VAL A 150 9.57 -31.75 -7.23
C VAL A 150 10.96 -32.04 -6.62
N ARG A 151 11.62 -31.00 -6.10
CA ARG A 151 12.96 -31.09 -5.51
C ARG A 151 12.95 -31.46 -4.02
N LEU A 152 11.77 -31.59 -3.41
CA LEU A 152 11.62 -31.85 -1.98
C LEU A 152 11.32 -33.33 -1.74
N SER A 153 12.00 -33.92 -0.74
CA SER A 153 11.63 -35.23 -0.23
C SER A 153 10.31 -35.16 0.55
N GLY A 154 9.62 -36.30 0.73
CA GLY A 154 8.37 -36.36 1.50
C GLY A 154 8.51 -35.80 2.93
N GLN A 155 9.66 -36.04 3.58
CA GLN A 155 9.96 -35.48 4.90
C GLN A 155 10.06 -33.94 4.86
N ARG A 156 10.71 -33.36 3.84
CA ARG A 156 10.81 -31.90 3.67
C ARG A 156 9.47 -31.27 3.34
N ILE A 157 8.63 -31.94 2.56
CA ILE A 157 7.23 -31.54 2.31
C ILE A 157 6.45 -31.48 3.62
N ALA A 158 6.53 -32.50 4.47
CA ALA A 158 5.87 -32.51 5.77
C ALA A 158 6.37 -31.38 6.70
N GLN A 159 7.68 -31.12 6.72
CA GLN A 159 8.27 -30.01 7.47
C GLN A 159 7.81 -28.65 6.92
N HIS A 160 7.73 -28.50 5.60
CA HIS A 160 7.23 -27.30 4.96
C HIS A 160 5.76 -27.05 5.30
N ASN A 161 4.89 -28.07 5.24
CA ASN A 161 3.49 -27.94 5.62
C ASN A 161 3.32 -27.58 7.10
N ARG A 162 4.15 -28.12 8.01
CA ARG A 162 4.19 -27.67 9.41
C ARG A 162 4.60 -26.19 9.54
N LEU A 163 5.52 -25.73 8.71
CA LEU A 163 5.90 -24.31 8.66
C LEU A 163 4.74 -23.45 8.15
N VAL A 164 4.07 -23.84 7.06
CA VAL A 164 2.86 -23.17 6.53
C VAL A 164 1.78 -23.08 7.60
N ALA A 165 1.48 -24.17 8.31
CA ALA A 165 0.50 -24.18 9.39
C ALA A 165 0.87 -23.23 10.55
N ARG A 166 2.17 -23.12 10.90
CA ARG A 166 2.65 -22.13 11.87
C ARG A 166 2.46 -20.70 11.36
N THR A 167 2.82 -20.43 10.11
CA THR A 167 2.65 -19.11 9.49
C THR A 167 1.17 -18.71 9.41
N ASN A 168 0.29 -19.63 9.03
CA ASN A 168 -1.16 -19.42 8.99
C ASN A 168 -1.74 -19.16 10.38
N ARG A 169 -1.21 -19.77 11.45
CA ARG A 169 -1.56 -19.41 12.84
C ARG A 169 -1.14 -17.98 13.19
N SER A 170 0.02 -17.51 12.74
CA SER A 170 0.43 -16.11 12.92
C SER A 170 -0.50 -15.15 12.17
N PHE A 171 -0.84 -15.45 10.92
CA PHE A 171 -1.84 -14.67 10.16
C PHE A 171 -3.21 -14.66 10.83
N THR A 172 -3.65 -15.81 11.36
CA THR A 172 -4.90 -15.92 12.12
C THR A 172 -4.86 -15.03 13.36
N THR A 173 -3.74 -15.03 14.09
CA THR A 173 -3.56 -14.23 15.30
C THR A 173 -3.62 -12.73 14.99
N LEU A 174 -2.90 -12.29 13.95
CA LEU A 174 -2.96 -10.90 13.46
C LEU A 174 -4.37 -10.49 12.99
N GLY A 175 -5.15 -11.45 12.49
CA GLY A 175 -6.54 -11.24 12.09
C GLY A 175 -7.59 -11.37 13.19
N ARG A 176 -7.19 -11.67 14.43
CA ARG A 176 -8.14 -11.72 15.57
C ARG A 176 -8.78 -10.36 15.79
N ARG A 177 -10.05 -10.37 16.22
CA ARG A 177 -10.80 -9.15 16.54
C ARG A 177 -10.09 -8.32 17.61
N GLY A 178 -9.71 -8.94 18.72
CA GLY A 178 -8.99 -8.25 19.81
C GLY A 178 -7.69 -7.58 19.36
N VAL A 179 -6.87 -8.27 18.54
CA VAL A 179 -5.65 -7.68 17.96
C VAL A 179 -5.97 -6.52 17.01
N SER A 180 -7.01 -6.68 16.19
CA SER A 180 -7.43 -5.63 15.26
C SER A 180 -7.94 -4.38 15.99
N VAL A 181 -8.71 -4.56 17.07
CA VAL A 181 -9.17 -3.46 17.94
C VAL A 181 -7.98 -2.79 18.62
N ALA A 182 -7.05 -3.56 19.20
CA ALA A 182 -5.86 -3.01 19.84
C ALA A 182 -5.02 -2.18 18.86
N ILE A 183 -4.76 -2.69 17.65
CA ILE A 183 -4.08 -1.93 16.59
C ILE A 183 -4.85 -0.64 16.30
N MET A 184 -6.16 -0.74 16.05
CA MET A 184 -7.01 0.41 15.75
C MET A 184 -6.93 1.49 16.85
N THR A 185 -7.03 1.10 18.11
CA THR A 185 -6.93 2.02 19.25
C THR A 185 -5.56 2.69 19.31
N VAL A 186 -4.47 1.92 19.18
CA VAL A 186 -3.11 2.47 19.21
C VAL A 186 -2.89 3.45 18.06
N VAL A 187 -3.32 3.11 16.84
CA VAL A 187 -3.15 4.01 15.69
C VAL A 187 -4.08 5.22 15.76
N ALA A 188 -5.26 5.10 16.36
CA ALA A 188 -6.16 6.23 16.59
C ALA A 188 -5.54 7.24 17.55
N VAL A 189 -5.04 6.76 18.69
CA VAL A 189 -4.30 7.59 19.66
C VAL A 189 -3.09 8.23 18.99
N GLY A 190 -2.28 7.44 18.27
CA GLY A 190 -1.11 7.96 17.55
C GLY A 190 -1.46 9.01 16.49
N THR A 191 -2.56 8.84 15.76
CA THR A 191 -3.02 9.80 14.76
C THR A 191 -3.50 11.10 15.40
N VAL A 192 -4.24 11.02 16.51
CA VAL A 192 -4.69 12.20 17.26
C VAL A 192 -3.49 12.95 17.86
N LEU A 193 -2.51 12.23 18.43
CA LEU A 193 -1.28 12.85 18.94
C LEU A 193 -0.47 13.52 17.83
N LEU A 194 -0.35 12.87 16.66
CA LEU A 194 0.30 13.47 15.50
C LEU A 194 -0.45 14.71 15.02
N PHE A 195 -1.78 14.65 14.94
CA PHE A 195 -2.60 15.80 14.56
C PHE A 195 -2.43 16.95 15.56
N ALA A 196 -2.47 16.68 16.87
CA ALA A 196 -2.24 17.69 17.91
C ALA A 196 -0.84 18.30 17.78
N PHE A 197 0.18 17.47 17.54
CA PHE A 197 1.55 17.94 17.33
C PHE A 197 1.67 18.82 16.08
N VAL A 198 1.05 18.44 14.95
CA VAL A 198 0.99 19.28 13.75
C VAL A 198 0.21 20.57 14.01
N ASN A 199 -0.85 20.51 14.81
CA ASN A 199 -1.65 21.68 15.15
C ASN A 199 -0.92 22.65 16.09
N GLU A 200 0.02 22.17 16.90
CA GLU A 200 0.75 22.98 17.87
C GLU A 200 2.10 23.48 17.33
N TYR A 201 2.76 22.67 16.49
CA TYR A 201 4.14 22.89 16.03
C TYR A 201 4.33 22.87 14.50
N GLY A 202 3.29 22.52 13.76
CA GLY A 202 3.40 21.95 12.42
C GLY A 202 3.07 22.84 11.23
N LEU A 203 3.16 24.16 11.33
CA LEU A 203 3.17 25.00 10.14
C LEU A 203 4.50 25.73 10.15
N MET A 204 5.45 25.28 9.33
CA MET A 204 6.81 25.82 9.33
C MET A 204 6.86 27.19 8.67
N GLU A 205 7.19 28.21 9.45
CA GLU A 205 7.59 29.54 8.95
C GLU A 205 8.87 29.44 8.10
N THR A 206 9.73 28.45 8.33
CA THR A 206 11.04 28.32 7.67
C THR A 206 10.98 28.10 6.15
N TRP A 207 9.89 27.51 5.64
CA TRP A 207 9.65 27.33 4.20
C TRP A 207 8.87 28.48 3.57
N ASN A 208 8.19 29.26 4.40
CA ASN A 208 7.40 30.43 4.00
C ASN A 208 7.83 31.61 4.86
N SER A 209 9.10 32.03 4.74
CA SER A 209 9.65 33.11 5.57
C SER A 209 8.86 34.39 5.34
N THR A 210 8.33 34.97 6.41
CA THR A 210 7.60 36.23 6.33
C THR A 210 8.19 37.26 7.28
N LEU A 211 7.87 38.53 7.03
CA LEU A 211 8.23 39.63 7.95
C LEU A 211 7.20 39.77 9.08
N LEU A 212 6.12 38.97 9.08
CA LEU A 212 5.12 38.98 10.13
C LEU A 212 5.68 38.31 11.39
N PRO A 213 5.34 38.78 12.60
CA PRO A 213 5.66 38.06 13.82
C PRO A 213 5.10 36.63 13.78
N ASP A 214 5.88 35.64 14.18
CA ASP A 214 5.55 34.19 14.16
C ASP A 214 4.13 33.89 14.70
N ARG A 215 3.74 34.53 15.81
CA ARG A 215 2.40 34.36 16.40
C ARG A 215 1.26 34.81 15.47
N VAL A 216 1.46 35.90 14.72
CA VAL A 216 0.49 36.47 13.77
C VAL A 216 0.46 35.65 12.50
N TRP A 217 1.63 35.28 11.97
CA TRP A 217 1.73 34.40 10.81
C TRP A 217 1.03 33.05 11.07
N ARG A 218 1.33 32.41 12.21
CA ARG A 218 0.66 31.17 12.61
C ARG A 218 -0.84 31.35 12.72
N SER A 219 -1.35 32.41 13.36
CA SER A 219 -2.80 32.60 13.49
C SER A 219 -3.50 32.71 12.13
N GLU A 220 -2.91 33.43 11.16
CA GLU A 220 -3.48 33.60 9.83
C GLU A 220 -3.39 32.30 9.00
N VAL A 221 -2.25 31.60 9.02
CA VAL A 221 -2.08 30.34 8.30
C VAL A 221 -2.94 29.21 8.90
N TYR A 222 -3.03 29.12 10.24
CA TYR A 222 -3.94 28.17 10.89
C TYR A 222 -5.40 28.51 10.60
N ALA A 223 -5.81 29.79 10.60
CA ALA A 223 -7.18 30.16 10.26
C ALA A 223 -7.56 29.75 8.83
N GLY A 224 -6.61 29.77 7.89
CA GLY A 224 -6.77 29.28 6.52
C GLY A 224 -6.59 27.77 6.33
N TRP A 225 -6.17 27.02 7.36
CA TRP A 225 -5.92 25.58 7.23
C TRP A 225 -7.23 24.80 7.18
N TRP A 226 -7.43 24.06 6.09
CA TRP A 226 -8.65 23.29 5.82
C TRP A 226 -8.97 22.22 6.88
N ALA A 227 -7.98 21.77 7.67
CA ALA A 227 -8.16 20.78 8.73
C ALA A 227 -8.01 21.37 10.14
N ASN A 228 -8.17 22.68 10.31
CA ASN A 228 -8.14 23.32 11.61
C ASN A 228 -9.33 22.89 12.48
N LEU A 229 -9.06 22.40 13.69
CA LEU A 229 -10.08 21.90 14.62
C LEU A 229 -11.04 23.00 15.12
N HIS A 230 -10.60 24.26 15.16
CA HIS A 230 -11.38 25.38 15.67
C HIS A 230 -12.33 25.98 14.62
N THR A 231 -11.92 26.00 13.35
CA THR A 231 -12.71 26.58 12.25
C THR A 231 -13.44 25.53 11.41
N HIS A 232 -12.85 24.35 11.26
CA HIS A 232 -13.38 23.23 10.46
C HIS A 232 -13.27 21.88 11.22
N PRO A 233 -13.93 21.75 12.38
CA PRO A 233 -13.82 20.57 13.24
C PRO A 233 -14.18 19.26 12.53
N GLU A 234 -15.14 19.30 11.61
CA GLU A 234 -15.58 18.16 10.82
C GLU A 234 -14.48 17.64 9.87
N LEU A 235 -13.69 18.54 9.26
CA LEU A 235 -12.58 18.17 8.39
C LEU A 235 -11.37 17.68 9.19
N ALA A 236 -11.10 18.27 10.35
CA ALA A 236 -10.10 17.77 11.30
C ALA A 236 -10.40 16.34 11.76
N LEU A 237 -11.67 16.06 12.11
CA LEU A 237 -12.13 14.72 12.47
C LEU A 237 -12.04 13.75 11.29
N ALA A 238 -12.42 14.19 10.08
CA ALA A 238 -12.31 13.37 8.88
C ALA A 238 -10.85 13.00 8.57
N LEU A 239 -9.91 13.94 8.73
CA LEU A 239 -8.48 13.69 8.58
C LEU A 239 -7.98 12.67 9.61
N CYS A 240 -8.33 12.84 10.89
CA CYS A 240 -7.95 11.90 11.95
C CYS A 240 -8.51 10.50 11.71
N ALA A 241 -9.78 10.39 11.32
CA ALA A 241 -10.41 9.12 10.98
C ALA A 241 -9.74 8.45 9.77
N SER A 242 -9.45 9.21 8.72
CA SER A 242 -8.79 8.70 7.51
C SER A 242 -7.36 8.25 7.80
N GLY A 243 -6.60 9.04 8.57
CA GLY A 243 -5.26 8.69 9.02
C GLY A 243 -5.26 7.41 9.86
N THR A 244 -6.16 7.31 10.84
CA THR A 244 -6.36 6.12 11.67
C THR A 244 -6.61 4.88 10.81
N TYR A 245 -7.50 5.01 9.81
CA TYR A 245 -7.80 3.94 8.87
C TYR A 245 -6.57 3.50 8.07
N ALA A 246 -5.81 4.44 7.51
CA ALA A 246 -4.59 4.13 6.78
C ALA A 246 -3.51 3.49 7.65
N PHE A 247 -3.23 4.05 8.84
CA PHE A 247 -2.23 3.51 9.76
C PHE A 247 -2.60 2.12 10.27
N TYR A 248 -3.89 1.82 10.43
CA TYR A 248 -4.36 0.46 10.73
C TYR A 248 -3.96 -0.53 9.63
N PHE A 249 -4.18 -0.19 8.35
CA PHE A 249 -3.78 -1.06 7.23
C PHE A 249 -2.27 -1.13 7.09
N LEU A 250 -1.56 -0.03 7.24
CA LEU A 250 -0.10 0.01 7.19
C LEU A 250 0.52 -0.87 8.29
N THR A 251 0.03 -0.77 9.52
CA THR A 251 0.51 -1.60 10.65
C THR A 251 0.32 -3.09 10.35
N LYS A 252 -0.85 -3.48 9.83
CA LYS A 252 -1.11 -4.86 9.41
C LYS A 252 -0.25 -5.29 8.24
N GLN A 253 0.00 -4.39 7.29
CA GLN A 253 0.88 -4.61 6.14
C GLN A 253 2.30 -4.93 6.60
N LEU A 254 2.85 -4.13 7.52
CA LEU A 254 4.18 -4.32 8.09
C LEU A 254 4.29 -5.64 8.85
N ALA A 255 3.34 -5.92 9.74
CA ALA A 255 3.32 -7.18 10.50
C ALA A 255 3.23 -8.41 9.59
N MET A 256 2.40 -8.35 8.55
CA MET A 256 2.31 -9.38 7.52
C MET A 256 3.64 -9.56 6.78
N GLY A 257 4.30 -8.47 6.39
CA GLY A 257 5.61 -8.48 5.74
C GLY A 257 6.68 -9.18 6.58
N VAL A 258 6.72 -8.91 7.89
CA VAL A 258 7.61 -9.59 8.83
C VAL A 258 7.30 -11.09 8.92
N ILE A 259 6.03 -11.47 9.10
CA ILE A 259 5.61 -12.88 9.15
C ILE A 259 6.03 -13.62 7.87
N PHE A 260 5.78 -13.02 6.70
CA PHE A 260 6.14 -13.61 5.41
C PHE A 260 7.65 -13.71 5.21
N THR A 261 8.42 -12.72 5.67
CA THR A 261 9.89 -12.74 5.61
C THR A 261 10.47 -13.87 6.47
N VAL A 262 9.95 -14.07 7.68
CA VAL A 262 10.33 -15.21 8.54
C VAL A 262 10.00 -16.54 7.88
N TYR A 263 8.82 -16.63 7.25
CA TYR A 263 8.44 -17.81 6.47
C TYR A 263 9.42 -18.06 5.31
N LEU A 264 9.71 -17.04 4.49
CA LEU A 264 10.63 -17.15 3.34
C LEU A 264 12.00 -17.66 3.77
N LYS A 265 12.57 -17.08 4.84
CA LYS A 265 13.87 -17.51 5.38
C LYS A 265 13.88 -18.98 5.76
N ARG A 266 12.87 -19.42 6.53
CA ARG A 266 12.77 -20.81 7.02
C ARG A 266 12.46 -21.77 5.89
N SER A 267 11.63 -21.36 4.94
CA SER A 267 11.29 -22.13 3.76
C SER A 267 12.50 -22.35 2.85
N ALA A 268 13.28 -21.30 2.61
CA ALA A 268 14.51 -21.39 1.81
C ALA A 268 15.52 -22.36 2.43
N ALA A 269 15.63 -22.40 3.77
CA ALA A 269 16.46 -23.37 4.49
C ALA A 269 16.00 -24.83 4.30
N LEU A 270 14.71 -25.06 4.01
CA LEU A 270 14.17 -26.38 3.65
C LEU A 270 14.36 -26.72 2.17
N GLY A 271 14.96 -25.83 1.38
CA GLY A 271 15.13 -25.97 -0.07
C GLY A 271 13.91 -25.52 -0.88
N PHE A 272 12.92 -24.86 -0.26
CA PHE A 272 11.76 -24.29 -0.95
C PHE A 272 11.84 -22.77 -0.95
N GLY A 273 12.19 -22.19 -2.09
CA GLY A 273 12.31 -20.74 -2.27
C GLY A 273 11.78 -20.30 -3.62
N VAL A 274 12.09 -19.06 -4.00
CA VAL A 274 11.76 -18.54 -5.33
C VAL A 274 12.36 -19.45 -6.40
N THR A 275 11.49 -20.07 -7.19
CA THR A 275 11.84 -21.07 -8.19
C THR A 275 11.37 -20.56 -9.55
N PRO A 276 12.28 -20.03 -10.40
CA PRO A 276 11.94 -19.75 -11.79
C PRO A 276 11.79 -21.07 -12.57
N ASN A 277 10.84 -21.11 -13.49
CA ASN A 277 10.64 -22.21 -14.41
C ASN A 277 11.72 -22.17 -15.51
N MET A 278 12.68 -23.09 -15.43
CA MET A 278 13.79 -23.16 -16.39
C MET A 278 13.42 -23.86 -17.70
N THR A 279 12.36 -24.69 -17.69
CA THR A 279 11.96 -25.49 -18.86
C THR A 279 11.02 -24.72 -19.77
N PHE A 280 10.15 -23.86 -19.22
CA PHE A 280 9.18 -23.10 -20.00
C PHE A 280 9.02 -21.68 -19.48
N ASP A 281 9.12 -20.70 -20.37
CA ASP A 281 8.82 -19.30 -20.06
C ASP A 281 7.37 -18.96 -20.42
N SER A 282 6.46 -19.20 -19.46
CA SER A 282 5.02 -19.02 -19.68
C SER A 282 4.54 -17.57 -19.68
N ASP A 283 5.34 -16.65 -19.16
CA ASP A 283 4.89 -15.29 -18.83
C ASP A 283 5.92 -14.19 -19.16
N GLY A 284 7.03 -14.54 -19.82
CA GLY A 284 8.16 -13.65 -20.09
C GLY A 284 9.04 -13.36 -18.86
N PHE A 285 8.73 -14.01 -17.73
CA PHE A 285 9.42 -13.87 -16.45
C PHE A 285 9.74 -15.25 -15.84
N ARG A 286 9.80 -16.32 -16.65
CA ARG A 286 10.09 -17.69 -16.21
C ARG A 286 9.12 -18.16 -15.12
N GLY A 287 7.82 -17.85 -15.26
CA GLY A 287 6.79 -18.20 -14.28
C GLY A 287 6.83 -17.36 -13.00
N LEU A 288 7.56 -16.24 -12.98
CA LEU A 288 7.69 -15.35 -11.82
C LEU A 288 6.83 -14.08 -11.92
N ARG A 289 5.83 -14.01 -12.80
CA ARG A 289 4.95 -12.83 -12.93
C ARG A 289 4.28 -12.44 -11.62
N THR A 290 3.81 -13.40 -10.82
CA THR A 290 3.20 -13.09 -9.52
C THR A 290 4.19 -12.47 -8.54
N LEU A 291 5.44 -12.98 -8.52
CA LEU A 291 6.51 -12.38 -7.73
C LEU A 291 6.86 -10.97 -8.23
N ARG A 292 6.87 -10.74 -9.55
CA ARG A 292 7.07 -9.40 -10.12
C ARG A 292 6.00 -8.43 -9.63
N GLN A 293 4.72 -8.84 -9.71
CA GLN A 293 3.61 -8.02 -9.24
C GLN A 293 3.72 -7.74 -7.74
N PHE A 294 4.05 -8.75 -6.94
CA PHE A 294 4.32 -8.58 -5.50
C PHE A 294 5.39 -7.51 -5.24
N MET A 295 6.53 -7.62 -5.91
CA MET A 295 7.65 -6.68 -5.74
C MET A 295 7.25 -5.27 -6.18
N LEU A 296 6.59 -5.11 -7.33
CA LEU A 296 6.13 -3.81 -7.82
C LEU A 296 5.12 -3.15 -6.86
N TRP A 297 4.16 -3.90 -6.33
CA TRP A 297 3.20 -3.37 -5.36
C TRP A 297 3.85 -3.00 -4.03
N THR A 298 4.85 -3.78 -3.61
CA THR A 298 5.61 -3.50 -2.38
C THR A 298 6.47 -2.24 -2.54
N TYR A 299 7.18 -2.11 -3.65
CA TYR A 299 7.96 -0.91 -3.96
C TYR A 299 7.07 0.32 -4.18
N GLY A 300 5.94 0.16 -4.88
CA GLY A 300 4.95 1.22 -5.06
C GLY A 300 4.35 1.69 -3.75
N SER A 301 4.06 0.77 -2.82
CA SER A 301 3.63 1.11 -1.47
C SER A 301 4.69 1.91 -0.73
N ALA A 302 5.92 1.40 -0.65
CA ALA A 302 7.01 2.08 0.06
C ALA A 302 7.25 3.49 -0.49
N LEU A 303 7.25 3.64 -1.82
CA LEU A 303 7.39 4.92 -2.50
C LEU A 303 6.21 5.87 -2.20
N ALA A 304 4.97 5.39 -2.23
CA ALA A 304 3.82 6.24 -1.90
C ALA A 304 3.87 6.73 -0.45
N HIS A 305 4.15 5.82 0.50
CA HIS A 305 4.28 6.15 1.92
C HIS A 305 5.45 7.11 2.19
N MET A 306 6.55 6.99 1.43
CA MET A 306 7.66 7.93 1.45
C MET A 306 7.24 9.32 1.01
N VAL A 307 6.58 9.44 -0.13
CA VAL A 307 6.15 10.74 -0.68
C VAL A 307 5.19 11.40 0.31
N GLY A 308 4.27 10.64 0.91
CA GLY A 308 3.42 11.13 2.00
C GLY A 308 4.20 11.60 3.22
N LEU A 309 5.18 10.83 3.71
CA LEU A 309 6.01 11.22 4.84
C LEU A 309 6.87 12.44 4.55
N LEU A 310 7.43 12.55 3.34
CA LEU A 310 8.18 13.72 2.88
C LEU A 310 7.27 14.95 2.86
N SER A 311 6.08 14.85 2.27
CA SER A 311 5.11 15.97 2.26
C SER A 311 4.73 16.41 3.67
N LEU A 312 4.49 15.47 4.59
CA LEU A 312 4.28 15.77 6.00
C LEU A 312 5.50 16.46 6.63
N SER A 313 6.71 15.98 6.34
CA SER A 313 7.94 16.49 6.95
C SER A 313 8.36 17.86 6.42
N LEU A 314 8.08 18.16 5.16
CA LEU A 314 8.44 19.43 4.53
C LEU A 314 7.45 20.56 4.87
N VAL A 315 6.17 20.21 4.98
CA VAL A 315 5.11 21.23 5.06
C VAL A 315 4.51 21.27 6.46
N TRP A 316 4.35 20.11 7.11
CA TRP A 316 3.55 19.98 8.34
C TRP A 316 4.35 19.67 9.61
N LEU A 317 5.66 19.44 9.54
CA LEU A 317 6.47 19.12 10.73
C LEU A 317 7.73 19.99 10.79
N PRO A 318 8.09 20.51 11.98
CA PRO A 318 9.26 21.36 12.13
C PRO A 318 10.55 20.55 12.00
N ALA A 319 11.47 20.97 11.11
CA ALA A 319 12.84 20.48 10.99
C ALA A 319 13.45 20.29 12.38
N SER A 320 13.71 19.04 12.77
CA SER A 320 14.10 18.71 14.13
C SER A 320 14.93 17.42 14.17
N PRO A 321 15.88 17.30 15.11
CA PRO A 321 16.72 16.10 15.24
C PRO A 321 15.93 14.79 15.36
N TRP A 322 14.70 14.83 15.90
CA TRP A 322 13.89 13.62 16.03
C TRP A 322 13.42 13.06 14.68
N MET A 323 13.39 13.86 13.61
CA MET A 323 13.13 13.37 12.25
C MET A 323 14.18 12.34 11.81
N LEU A 324 15.43 12.47 12.25
CA LEU A 324 16.47 11.49 11.96
C LEU A 324 16.09 10.12 12.51
N PHE A 325 15.47 10.05 13.70
CA PHE A 325 14.99 8.79 14.27
C PHE A 325 13.84 8.18 13.46
N VAL A 326 12.93 9.02 12.94
CA VAL A 326 11.84 8.55 12.05
C VAL A 326 12.42 8.00 10.75
N VAL A 327 13.33 8.75 10.11
CA VAL A 327 14.02 8.34 8.89
C VAL A 327 14.75 7.01 9.13
N VAL A 328 15.56 6.89 10.18
CA VAL A 328 16.26 5.64 10.55
C VAL A 328 15.28 4.51 10.83
N GLY A 329 14.20 4.77 11.55
CA GLY A 329 13.16 3.77 11.82
C GLY A 329 12.56 3.22 10.52
N VAL A 330 12.24 4.10 9.58
CA VAL A 330 11.74 3.73 8.25
C VAL A 330 12.80 2.96 7.46
N MET A 331 14.09 3.33 7.52
CA MET A 331 15.18 2.55 6.90
C MET A 331 15.20 1.10 7.39
N VAL A 332 15.13 0.94 8.71
CA VAL A 332 15.20 -0.38 9.35
C VAL A 332 14.00 -1.21 8.91
N VAL A 333 12.81 -0.61 8.91
CA VAL A 333 11.58 -1.28 8.47
C VAL A 333 11.67 -1.70 7.00
N ASP A 334 12.07 -0.81 6.09
CA ASP A 334 12.18 -1.12 4.66
C ASP A 334 13.28 -2.14 4.38
N THR A 335 14.39 -2.08 5.11
CA THR A 335 15.46 -3.08 5.03
C THR A 335 14.94 -4.47 5.41
N VAL A 336 14.19 -4.55 6.51
CA VAL A 336 13.65 -5.82 7.02
C VAL A 336 12.52 -6.36 6.14
N VAL A 337 11.62 -5.50 5.66
CA VAL A 337 10.37 -5.92 5.00
C VAL A 337 10.50 -5.98 3.47
N ILE A 338 11.49 -5.30 2.89
CA ILE A 338 11.65 -5.19 1.43
C ILE A 338 12.99 -5.77 0.97
N ILE A 339 14.11 -5.26 1.49
CA ILE A 339 15.45 -5.64 1.01
C ILE A 339 15.76 -7.09 1.37
N TYR A 340 15.57 -7.46 2.64
CA TYR A 340 15.91 -8.79 3.14
C TYR A 340 15.14 -9.93 2.44
N PRO A 341 13.80 -9.92 2.33
CA PRO A 341 13.08 -10.96 1.58
C PRO A 341 13.43 -10.97 0.08
N SER A 342 13.73 -9.82 -0.52
CA SER A 342 14.20 -9.75 -1.90
C SER A 342 15.56 -10.41 -2.08
N SER A 343 16.47 -10.25 -1.12
CA SER A 343 17.77 -10.95 -1.10
C SER A 343 17.59 -12.47 -1.02
N ILE A 344 16.73 -12.97 -0.12
CA ILE A 344 16.41 -14.40 -0.02
C ILE A 344 15.87 -14.93 -1.35
N GLY A 345 14.96 -14.18 -1.98
CA GLY A 345 14.42 -14.52 -3.30
C GLY A 345 15.50 -14.57 -4.39
N TYR A 346 16.40 -13.59 -4.41
CA TYR A 346 17.50 -13.53 -5.37
C TYR A 346 18.42 -14.75 -5.25
N HIS A 347 18.88 -15.07 -4.03
CA HIS A 347 19.77 -16.20 -3.81
C HIS A 347 19.10 -17.54 -4.14
N SER A 348 17.81 -17.68 -3.83
CA SER A 348 17.02 -18.87 -4.19
C SER A 348 16.92 -19.05 -5.71
N ALA A 349 16.52 -18.00 -6.43
CA ALA A 349 16.40 -18.04 -7.89
C ALA A 349 17.74 -18.26 -8.58
N LEU A 350 18.82 -17.65 -8.06
CA LEU A 350 20.18 -17.84 -8.57
C LEU A 350 20.64 -19.29 -8.39
N ALA A 351 20.38 -19.89 -7.22
CA ALA A 351 20.72 -21.30 -6.96
C ALA A 351 19.99 -22.23 -7.93
N VAL A 352 18.72 -21.96 -8.24
CA VAL A 352 17.94 -22.72 -9.23
C VAL A 352 18.56 -22.62 -10.62
N LYS A 353 18.93 -21.41 -11.08
CA LYS A 353 19.60 -21.21 -12.38
C LYS A 353 20.94 -21.95 -12.45
N LYS A 354 21.78 -21.80 -11.43
CA LYS A 354 23.08 -22.49 -11.34
C LYS A 354 22.92 -24.02 -11.38
N SER A 355 21.94 -24.55 -10.64
CA SER A 355 21.64 -25.99 -10.64
C SER A 355 21.20 -26.48 -12.02
N TYR A 356 20.40 -25.70 -12.74
CA TYR A 356 19.96 -26.05 -14.09
C TYR A 356 21.13 -26.07 -15.08
N VAL A 357 21.98 -25.04 -15.07
CA VAL A 357 23.19 -25.00 -15.92
C VAL A 357 24.11 -26.19 -15.64
N ARG A 358 24.29 -26.57 -14.37
CA ARG A 358 25.06 -27.79 -14.02
C ARG A 358 24.42 -29.06 -14.57
N SER A 359 23.09 -29.17 -14.55
CA SER A 359 22.41 -30.32 -15.14
C SER A 359 22.53 -30.42 -16.67
N LEU A 360 22.91 -29.32 -17.35
CA LEU A 360 23.19 -29.33 -18.79
C LEU A 360 24.57 -29.93 -19.15
N GLN A 361 25.49 -30.01 -18.20
CA GLN A 361 26.85 -30.54 -18.43
C GLN A 361 26.90 -32.05 -18.71
N PRO A 362 26.18 -32.92 -17.96
CA PRO A 362 26.16 -34.35 -18.23
C PRO A 362 25.24 -34.77 -19.38
N THR A 363 24.42 -33.87 -19.95
CA THR A 363 23.53 -34.18 -21.07
C THR A 363 24.29 -34.39 -22.38
N ALA A 364 23.79 -35.28 -23.24
CA ALA A 364 24.31 -35.56 -24.59
C ALA A 364 24.11 -34.40 -25.61
N LEU A 365 23.92 -33.17 -25.12
CA LEU A 365 23.81 -31.98 -25.96
C LEU A 365 25.17 -31.64 -26.59
N SER A 366 25.13 -31.17 -27.84
CA SER A 366 26.28 -30.60 -28.52
C SER A 366 26.84 -29.39 -27.74
N SER A 367 28.10 -29.03 -27.97
CA SER A 367 28.72 -27.85 -27.33
C SER A 367 27.96 -26.56 -27.66
N ALA A 368 27.60 -26.36 -28.92
CA ALA A 368 26.87 -25.18 -29.38
C ALA A 368 25.47 -25.06 -28.73
N ASP A 369 24.72 -26.17 -28.64
CA ASP A 369 23.39 -26.16 -28.02
C ASP A 369 23.47 -25.91 -26.50
N ARG A 370 24.52 -26.42 -25.86
CA ARG A 370 24.77 -26.22 -24.43
C ARG A 370 25.12 -24.77 -24.11
N ASP A 371 25.93 -24.14 -24.95
CA ASP A 371 26.30 -22.73 -24.81
C ASP A 371 25.09 -21.82 -25.06
N ALA A 372 24.30 -22.11 -26.10
CA ALA A 372 23.05 -21.40 -26.38
C ALA A 372 22.05 -21.50 -25.22
N ALA A 373 21.83 -22.72 -24.70
CA ALA A 373 20.95 -22.94 -23.56
C ALA A 373 21.46 -22.23 -22.29
N THR A 374 22.77 -22.24 -22.05
CA THR A 374 23.39 -21.52 -20.93
C THR A 374 23.21 -20.01 -21.08
N ALA A 375 23.46 -19.45 -22.27
CA ALA A 375 23.26 -18.04 -22.55
C ALA A 375 21.79 -17.63 -22.35
N GLN A 376 20.84 -18.47 -22.75
CA GLN A 376 19.40 -18.22 -22.58
C GLN A 376 18.95 -18.20 -21.11
N VAL A 377 19.63 -18.95 -20.23
CA VAL A 377 19.35 -18.92 -18.78
C VAL A 377 19.78 -17.59 -18.17
N TRP A 378 20.91 -17.05 -18.63
CA TRP A 378 21.53 -15.82 -18.11
C TRP A 378 21.08 -14.54 -18.83
N SER A 379 20.45 -14.64 -20.00
CA SER A 379 19.88 -13.48 -20.72
C SER A 379 18.74 -12.81 -19.95
N VAL A 380 18.06 -13.56 -19.06
CA VAL A 380 17.00 -13.03 -18.20
C VAL A 380 17.57 -12.71 -16.81
N PRO A 381 17.22 -11.57 -16.20
CA PRO A 381 17.57 -11.27 -14.81
C PRO A 381 17.17 -12.40 -13.82
N VAL A 382 17.87 -12.50 -12.69
CA VAL A 382 17.58 -13.50 -11.65
C VAL A 382 16.23 -13.25 -10.97
N LEU A 383 15.93 -11.99 -10.70
CA LEU A 383 14.63 -11.53 -10.22
C LEU A 383 14.00 -10.61 -11.26
N PRO A 384 12.65 -10.59 -11.35
CA PRO A 384 11.94 -9.76 -12.32
C PRO A 384 12.00 -8.26 -12.01
N VAL A 385 12.54 -7.86 -10.85
CA VAL A 385 12.88 -6.47 -10.50
C VAL A 385 14.28 -6.44 -9.89
N ALA A 386 15.12 -5.52 -10.35
CA ALA A 386 16.50 -5.38 -9.88
C ALA A 386 16.55 -4.79 -8.45
N THR A 387 17.08 -5.56 -7.50
CA THR A 387 17.28 -5.14 -6.09
C THR A 387 18.12 -3.87 -5.97
N ARG A 388 19.06 -3.62 -6.90
CA ARG A 388 19.86 -2.39 -6.94
C ARG A 388 19.00 -1.13 -7.13
N LYS A 389 17.97 -1.17 -7.99
CA LYS A 389 17.07 -0.03 -8.21
C LYS A 389 16.24 0.27 -6.96
N ALA A 390 15.87 -0.77 -6.20
CA ALA A 390 15.19 -0.61 -4.92
C ALA A 390 16.10 0.01 -3.85
N ILE A 391 17.37 -0.42 -3.76
CA ILE A 391 18.36 0.16 -2.84
C ILE A 391 18.64 1.61 -3.20
N THR A 392 18.90 1.94 -4.46
CA THR A 392 19.10 3.33 -4.90
C THR A 392 17.87 4.20 -4.62
N GLY A 393 16.67 3.67 -4.88
CA GLY A 393 15.42 4.32 -4.52
C GLY A 393 15.32 4.57 -3.02
N LEU A 394 15.60 3.56 -2.20
CA LEU A 394 15.61 3.65 -0.72
C LEU A 394 16.74 4.52 -0.15
N THR A 395 17.86 4.70 -0.84
CA THR A 395 18.92 5.62 -0.40
C THR A 395 18.56 7.06 -0.72
N LEU A 396 18.06 7.33 -1.94
CA LEU A 396 17.51 8.64 -2.32
C LEU A 396 16.30 9.02 -1.45
N TYR A 397 15.48 8.03 -1.09
CA TYR A 397 14.32 8.12 -0.21
C TYR A 397 14.58 8.79 1.12
N LEU A 398 15.80 8.66 1.67
CA LEU A 398 16.11 9.06 3.04
C LEU A 398 16.95 10.33 3.08
N LEU A 399 17.90 10.42 2.16
CA LEU A 399 18.78 11.57 2.05
C LEU A 399 18.04 12.80 1.54
N VAL A 400 17.10 12.65 0.59
CA VAL A 400 16.38 13.80 0.05
C VAL A 400 15.50 14.48 1.13
N PRO A 401 14.62 13.80 1.87
CA PRO A 401 13.86 14.44 2.95
C PRO A 401 14.74 15.07 4.02
N ALA A 402 15.79 14.38 4.46
CA ALA A 402 16.68 14.88 5.50
C ALA A 402 17.45 16.12 5.04
N VAL A 403 18.01 16.10 3.81
CA VAL A 403 18.70 17.25 3.24
C VAL A 403 17.73 18.41 3.03
N VAL A 404 16.57 18.16 2.41
CA VAL A 404 15.58 19.20 2.12
C VAL A 404 15.07 19.82 3.44
N ALA A 405 14.75 19.02 4.47
CA ALA A 405 14.34 19.54 5.78
C ALA A 405 15.44 20.34 6.51
N LEU A 406 16.72 20.04 6.29
CA LEU A 406 17.86 20.75 6.90
C LEU A 406 18.30 22.01 6.14
N VAL A 407 17.96 22.13 4.85
CA VAL A 407 18.35 23.28 4.01
C VAL A 407 17.89 24.64 4.58
N PRO A 408 16.63 24.81 5.03
CA PRO A 408 16.20 26.08 5.62
C PRO A 408 16.98 26.45 6.88
N GLU A 409 17.33 25.47 7.72
CA GLU A 409 18.06 25.69 8.98
C GLU A 409 19.52 26.10 8.73
N VAL A 410 20.12 25.61 7.64
CA VAL A 410 21.45 26.02 7.17
C VAL A 410 21.40 27.43 6.56
N ILE A 411 20.40 27.73 5.73
CA ILE A 411 20.23 29.03 5.10
C ILE A 411 19.97 30.14 6.12
N GLN A 412 19.19 29.88 7.17
CA GLN A 412 18.91 30.87 8.23
C GLN A 412 20.13 31.20 9.11
N ARG A 413 21.19 30.37 9.09
CA ARG A 413 22.43 30.57 9.83
C ARG A 413 23.56 31.17 8.97
N LEU A 414 23.31 31.34 7.67
CA LEU A 414 24.18 32.04 6.70
C LEU A 414 23.67 33.47 6.52
#